data_AF-A0A1V5GF83-F1
#
_entry.id   AF-A0A1V5GF83-F1
#
_cell.length_a   1.000
_cell.length_b   1.000
_cell.length_c   1.000
_cell.angle_alpha   90.00
_cell.angle_beta   90.00
_cell.angle_gamma   90.00
#
_symmetry.space_group_name_H-M   'P 1'
#
loop_
_entity.id
_entity.type
_entity.pdbx_description
1 polymer ?
#
loop_
_entity_poly.entity_id
_entity_poly.type
_entity_poly.pdbx_seq_one_letter_code
_entity_poly.pdbx_strand_id
1 'polypeptide(L)'
;MRRMLSVATLIAAVAAAGCSRFLAPKDGGASSVRLACELGKAAYLPGEAILCRITLRNQGAEPLELPVLDRSTVSFAFWPKGPGGDLEMRYAEPIASTKERIYSSSGETGVVAPGGKLERLFIFTTLSLERGEYRLQATYSRPDETTPGAELRAFAETVEFKVEGERVAAHRYSDGVLAKEDAIELAKREAAAPTRDAQAIMVYDEKGFLKWWVNLTLETPATTGTLAAAAPEPAPAPAAESAEGIALIPASDDPEIAALVANALKESSAALAPPAAPAAVVKSYFIDPYLARVWREAQPFTARDRQETSLDVPRDSKFAQTMRERRQLP
;
A
#
# COMPACT_ATOMS: atom_id res chain seq x y z
N MET A 1 63.46 -15.57 73.07
CA MET A 1 62.18 -16.00 73.69
C MET A 1 61.27 -14.78 73.84
N ARG A 2 59.96 -14.97 73.60
CA ARG A 2 58.85 -13.98 73.62
C ARG A 2 58.64 -13.27 72.26
N ARG A 3 57.63 -13.72 71.50
CA ARG A 3 56.22 -13.26 71.45
C ARG A 3 56.06 -12.21 70.33
N MET A 4 55.42 -12.58 69.23
CA MET A 4 54.02 -12.21 68.92
C MET A 4 53.90 -10.76 68.43
N LEU A 5 53.45 -10.52 67.20
CA LEU A 5 52.04 -10.30 66.85
C LEU A 5 51.94 -9.72 65.42
N SER A 6 51.08 -10.33 64.62
CA SER A 6 50.58 -9.79 63.36
C SER A 6 49.83 -8.47 63.60
N VAL A 7 50.06 -7.45 62.75
CA VAL A 7 49.11 -6.34 62.55
C VAL A 7 48.96 -6.14 61.05
N ALA A 8 48.06 -6.92 60.48
CA ALA A 8 47.35 -6.57 59.27
C ALA A 8 46.14 -5.71 59.65
N THR A 9 45.60 -4.99 58.66
CA THR A 9 44.32 -4.26 58.65
C THR A 9 44.36 -2.85 59.22
N LEU A 10 44.16 -1.84 58.37
CA LEU A 10 42.89 -1.12 58.21
C LEU A 10 43.10 0.12 57.31
N ILE A 11 42.04 0.54 56.63
CA ILE A 11 41.83 1.83 55.94
C ILE A 11 42.17 1.84 54.44
N ALA A 12 41.22 1.33 53.64
CA ALA A 12 40.90 1.88 52.32
C ALA A 12 39.51 1.39 51.84
N ALA A 13 38.44 1.81 52.51
CA ALA A 13 37.06 1.57 52.03
C ALA A 13 36.06 2.57 52.62
N VAL A 14 36.28 3.88 52.43
CA VAL A 14 35.25 4.91 52.70
C VAL A 14 35.35 6.01 51.63
N ALA A 15 35.06 5.68 50.37
CA ALA A 15 34.90 6.66 49.29
C ALA A 15 34.03 6.15 48.11
N ALA A 16 33.10 5.23 48.36
CA ALA A 16 32.21 4.70 47.31
C ALA A 16 30.73 4.61 47.75
N ALA A 17 30.30 5.49 48.65
CA ALA A 17 28.90 5.63 49.05
C ALA A 17 28.46 7.08 48.84
N GLY A 18 28.28 7.47 47.58
CA GLY A 18 27.89 8.82 47.19
C GLY A 18 27.08 8.82 45.90
N CYS A 19 25.74 8.80 46.07
CA CYS A 19 24.74 9.30 45.12
C CYS A 19 24.48 8.52 43.80
N SER A 20 24.19 7.22 43.90
CA SER A 20 23.30 6.54 42.95
C SER A 20 21.89 6.41 43.56
N ARG A 21 21.21 7.56 43.74
CA ARG A 21 19.76 7.64 43.98
C ARG A 21 19.03 8.18 42.73
N PHE A 22 19.53 7.86 41.55
CA PHE A 22 18.75 7.98 40.33
C PHE A 22 17.85 6.74 40.22
N LEU A 23 16.59 6.94 40.62
CA LEU A 23 15.40 6.25 40.09
C LEU A 23 15.59 4.74 39.84
N ALA A 24 15.64 3.95 40.92
CA ALA A 24 15.09 2.61 40.82
C ALA A 24 13.58 2.79 40.51
N PRO A 25 13.04 2.19 39.43
CA PRO A 25 11.61 2.20 39.21
C PRO A 25 11.00 1.58 40.46
N LYS A 26 10.16 2.36 41.17
CA LYS A 26 9.33 1.85 42.25
C LYS A 26 8.63 0.63 41.68
N ASP A 27 8.86 -0.54 42.25
CA ASP A 27 8.30 -1.82 41.81
C ASP A 27 6.79 -1.69 41.64
N GLY A 28 6.37 -1.27 40.45
CA GLY A 28 5.00 -1.41 39.99
C GLY A 28 4.80 -2.91 39.93
N GLY A 29 3.79 -3.41 40.64
CA GLY A 29 3.47 -4.83 40.65
C GLY A 29 3.59 -5.40 39.25
N ALA A 30 4.28 -6.55 39.12
CA ALA A 30 4.62 -7.17 37.85
C ALA A 30 3.47 -6.97 36.85
N SER A 31 3.73 -6.20 35.78
CA SER A 31 2.68 -5.86 34.82
C SER A 31 1.99 -7.16 34.41
N SER A 32 0.67 -7.24 34.63
CA SER A 32 -0.11 -8.45 34.36
C SER A 32 -0.13 -8.80 32.87
N VAL A 33 0.45 -7.95 32.03
CA VAL A 33 0.63 -8.16 30.61
C VAL A 33 2.09 -8.03 30.18
N ARG A 34 2.49 -8.88 29.23
CA ARG A 34 3.76 -8.76 28.51
C ARG A 34 3.52 -8.44 27.05
N LEU A 35 4.19 -7.41 26.56
CA LEU A 35 4.20 -7.04 25.15
C LEU A 35 5.44 -7.62 24.48
N ALA A 36 5.27 -8.22 23.30
CA ALA A 36 6.35 -8.64 22.42
C ALA A 36 6.18 -7.99 21.05
N CYS A 37 7.32 -7.64 20.44
CA CYS A 37 7.43 -7.07 19.11
C CYS A 37 8.36 -7.96 18.30
N GLU A 38 7.91 -8.41 17.12
CA GLU A 38 8.67 -9.29 16.23
C GLU A 38 8.61 -8.74 14.81
N LEU A 39 9.78 -8.58 14.19
CA LEU A 39 9.90 -8.20 12.78
C LEU A 39 10.05 -9.44 11.91
N GLY A 40 9.44 -9.43 10.72
CA GLY A 40 9.53 -10.57 9.79
C GLY A 40 10.94 -10.81 9.22
N LYS A 41 11.83 -9.81 9.26
CA LYS A 41 13.21 -9.87 8.78
C LYS A 41 14.11 -9.00 9.65
N ALA A 42 15.42 -9.29 9.64
CA ALA A 42 16.43 -8.43 10.27
C ALA A 42 16.96 -7.35 9.32
N ALA A 43 16.90 -7.57 8.01
CA ALA A 43 17.37 -6.65 6.98
C ALA A 43 16.30 -6.43 5.90
N TYR A 44 16.16 -5.19 5.47
CA TYR A 44 15.18 -4.72 4.50
C TYR A 44 15.85 -3.90 3.40
N LEU A 45 15.30 -3.95 2.19
CA LEU A 45 15.69 -3.04 1.12
C LEU A 45 15.05 -1.66 1.32
N PRO A 46 15.65 -0.58 0.78
CA PRO A 46 15.01 0.74 0.77
C PRO A 46 13.60 0.69 0.15
N GLY A 47 12.61 1.22 0.88
CA GLY A 47 11.20 1.23 0.47
C GLY A 47 10.44 -0.09 0.63
N GLU A 48 11.07 -1.14 1.17
CA GLU A 48 10.40 -2.40 1.47
C GLU A 48 9.46 -2.26 2.68
N ALA A 49 8.25 -2.81 2.61
CA ALA A 49 7.34 -2.78 3.76
C ALA A 49 7.87 -3.64 4.92
N ILE A 50 7.90 -3.05 6.11
CA ILE A 50 8.23 -3.73 7.36
C ILE A 50 6.94 -4.26 7.98
N LEU A 51 6.90 -5.58 8.19
CA LEU A 51 5.82 -6.27 8.88
C LEU A 51 6.24 -6.51 10.33
N CYS A 52 5.47 -5.95 11.26
CA CYS A 52 5.71 -6.01 12.70
C CYS A 52 4.54 -6.74 13.38
N ARG A 53 4.81 -7.92 13.95
CA ARG A 53 3.84 -8.67 14.74
C ARG A 53 3.94 -8.21 16.18
N ILE A 54 2.81 -7.74 16.72
CA ILE A 54 2.66 -7.41 18.13
C ILE A 54 1.87 -8.52 18.82
N THR A 55 2.41 -9.00 19.93
CA THR A 55 1.74 -9.98 20.79
C THR A 55 1.63 -9.43 22.21
N LEU A 56 0.40 -9.31 22.71
CA LEU A 56 0.12 -8.94 24.09
C LEU A 56 -0.36 -10.19 24.83
N ARG A 57 0.39 -10.64 25.83
CA ARG A 57 0.09 -11.86 26.60
C ARG A 57 -0.32 -11.51 28.02
N ASN A 58 -1.40 -12.12 28.51
CA ASN A 58 -1.77 -12.06 29.91
C ASN A 58 -0.85 -12.99 30.72
N GLN A 59 -0.07 -12.43 31.64
CA GLN A 59 0.81 -13.15 32.57
C GLN A 59 0.19 -13.29 33.97
N GLY A 60 -0.95 -12.66 34.22
CA GLY A 60 -1.69 -12.78 35.46
C GLY A 60 -2.36 -14.14 35.64
N ALA A 61 -2.82 -14.41 36.85
CA ALA A 61 -3.58 -15.61 37.20
C ALA A 61 -5.08 -15.51 36.84
N GLU A 62 -5.57 -14.31 36.51
CA GLU A 62 -6.97 -14.03 36.22
C GLU A 62 -7.17 -13.59 34.76
N PRO A 63 -8.34 -13.85 34.14
CA PRO A 63 -8.67 -13.31 32.85
C PRO A 63 -8.62 -11.77 32.86
N LEU A 64 -8.12 -11.17 31.77
CA LEU A 64 -8.08 -9.73 31.58
C LEU A 64 -8.95 -9.34 30.41
N GLU A 65 -9.82 -8.35 30.59
CA GLU A 65 -10.50 -7.69 29.49
C GLU A 65 -9.55 -6.66 28.90
N LEU A 66 -9.11 -6.85 27.64
CA LEU A 66 -8.12 -6.00 26.98
C LEU A 66 -8.70 -5.46 25.66
N PRO A 67 -8.54 -4.17 25.33
CA PRO A 67 -8.92 -3.66 24.01
C PRO A 67 -8.14 -4.38 22.91
N VAL A 68 -8.78 -4.53 21.75
CA VAL A 68 -8.13 -5.05 20.56
C VAL A 68 -6.86 -4.25 20.23
N LEU A 69 -5.84 -4.94 19.73
CA LEU A 69 -4.62 -4.27 19.28
C LEU A 69 -4.94 -3.47 18.02
N ASP A 70 -4.62 -2.18 18.01
CA ASP A 70 -4.82 -1.26 16.89
C ASP A 70 -3.87 -0.06 16.98
N ARG A 71 -3.97 0.88 16.03
CA ARG A 71 -3.12 2.07 16.03
C ARG A 71 -3.33 3.03 17.21
N SER A 72 -4.43 2.87 17.96
CA SER A 72 -4.78 3.73 19.09
C SER A 72 -4.28 3.16 20.42
N THR A 73 -4.13 1.84 20.50
CA THR A 73 -3.69 1.11 21.70
C THR A 73 -2.19 0.80 21.69
N VAL A 74 -1.56 0.80 20.52
CA VAL A 74 -0.12 0.55 20.36
C VAL A 74 0.54 1.72 19.66
N SER A 75 1.51 2.33 20.33
CA SER A 75 2.40 3.33 19.76
C SER A 75 3.76 2.74 19.44
N PHE A 76 4.42 3.28 18.42
CA PHE A 76 5.71 2.80 17.95
C PHE A 76 6.69 3.96 17.91
N ALA A 77 7.87 3.75 18.50
CA ALA A 77 8.98 4.67 18.41
C ALA A 77 10.14 3.96 17.70
N PHE A 78 10.84 4.69 16.84
CA PHE A 78 12.02 4.19 16.17
C PHE A 78 13.13 5.23 16.15
N TRP A 79 14.38 4.77 16.08
CA TRP A 79 15.54 5.64 16.08
C TRP A 79 16.78 4.96 15.48
N PRO A 80 17.78 5.72 15.01
CA PRO A 80 19.05 5.17 14.55
C PRO A 80 19.78 4.39 15.65
N LYS A 81 20.51 3.35 15.28
CA LYS A 81 21.40 2.62 16.17
C LYS A 81 22.75 3.34 16.26
N GLY A 82 23.16 3.69 17.47
CA GLY A 82 24.45 4.33 17.74
C GLY A 82 24.39 5.33 18.89
N PRO A 83 25.53 5.94 19.26
CA PRO A 83 25.57 6.99 20.27
C PRO A 83 24.69 8.18 19.86
N GLY A 84 23.76 8.59 20.72
CA GLY A 84 22.85 9.71 20.47
C GLY A 84 21.64 9.39 19.60
N GLY A 85 21.48 8.15 19.13
CA GLY A 85 20.30 7.76 18.35
C GLY A 85 19.00 7.93 19.13
N ASP A 86 19.02 7.73 20.44
CA ASP A 86 17.90 7.96 21.36
C ASP A 86 17.40 9.42 21.36
N LEU A 87 18.28 10.39 21.10
CA LEU A 87 17.92 11.80 20.95
C LEU A 87 17.17 12.08 19.64
N GLU A 88 17.32 11.20 18.64
CA GLU A 88 16.64 11.27 17.34
C GLU A 88 15.40 10.37 17.28
N MET A 89 14.81 10.03 18.43
CA MET A 89 13.61 9.24 18.51
C MET A 89 12.45 9.88 17.72
N ARG A 90 11.86 9.10 16.82
CA ARG A 90 10.69 9.47 16.02
C ARG A 90 9.56 8.48 16.29
N TYR A 91 8.33 8.97 16.25
CA TYR A 91 7.16 8.10 16.26
C TYR A 91 6.90 7.55 14.85
N ALA A 92 6.55 6.28 14.78
CA ALA A 92 6.19 5.60 13.56
C ALA A 92 4.69 5.33 13.55
N GLU A 93 4.02 5.77 12.49
CA GLU A 93 2.61 5.45 12.28
C GLU A 93 2.50 4.22 11.38
N PRO A 94 1.89 3.11 11.86
CA PRO A 94 1.58 1.99 10.99
C PRO A 94 0.46 2.36 10.02
N ILE A 95 0.42 1.67 8.89
CA ILE A 95 -0.69 1.77 7.94
C ILE A 95 -1.99 1.35 8.65
N ALA A 96 -2.96 2.26 8.63
CA ALA A 96 -4.27 2.07 9.21
C ALA A 96 -5.34 2.38 8.15
N SER A 97 -6.49 1.72 8.27
CA SER A 97 -7.61 2.00 7.38
C SER A 97 -8.33 3.29 7.78
N THR A 98 -8.94 3.98 6.83
CA THR A 98 -9.85 5.11 7.13
C THR A 98 -11.14 4.65 7.84
N LYS A 99 -11.51 3.37 7.66
CA LYS A 99 -12.63 2.69 8.31
C LYS A 99 -12.23 1.87 9.52
N GLU A 100 -10.93 1.71 9.77
CA GLU A 100 -10.46 1.40 11.12
C GLU A 100 -10.92 2.59 11.96
N ARG A 101 -12.14 2.47 12.51
CA ARG A 101 -12.69 3.61 13.23
C ARG A 101 -11.67 3.93 14.30
N ILE A 102 -11.71 5.18 14.71
CA ILE A 102 -11.39 5.52 16.09
C ILE A 102 -12.46 4.80 16.94
N TYR A 103 -12.39 3.46 17.00
CA TYR A 103 -13.26 2.54 17.75
C TYR A 103 -12.85 2.55 19.23
N SER A 104 -11.90 3.40 19.62
CA SER A 104 -11.64 3.75 21.02
C SER A 104 -12.85 4.39 21.71
N SER A 105 -13.92 4.74 21.00
CA SER A 105 -15.19 5.15 21.61
C SER A 105 -16.22 4.03 21.78
N SER A 106 -16.05 2.84 21.16
CA SER A 106 -16.96 1.70 21.40
C SER A 106 -16.38 0.62 22.31
N GLY A 107 -15.11 0.71 22.71
CA GLY A 107 -14.53 -0.18 23.71
C GLY A 107 -14.60 -1.65 23.32
N GLU A 108 -14.30 -2.01 22.06
CA GLU A 108 -14.26 -3.42 21.69
C GLU A 108 -13.07 -4.09 22.39
N THR A 109 -13.42 -4.81 23.45
CA THR A 109 -12.53 -5.54 24.33
C THR A 109 -12.65 -7.03 24.07
N GLY A 110 -11.52 -7.73 24.17
CA GLY A 110 -11.48 -9.18 24.20
C GLY A 110 -11.10 -9.65 25.61
N VAL A 111 -11.78 -10.69 26.10
CA VAL A 111 -11.35 -11.37 27.32
C VAL A 111 -10.19 -12.30 27.00
N VAL A 112 -9.05 -12.05 27.63
CA VAL A 112 -7.81 -12.80 27.46
C VAL A 112 -7.59 -13.64 28.72
N ALA A 113 -7.79 -14.95 28.59
CA ALA A 113 -7.56 -15.90 29.68
C ALA A 113 -6.10 -15.83 30.20
N PRO A 114 -5.82 -16.32 31.43
CA PRO A 114 -4.46 -16.48 31.95
C PRO A 114 -3.56 -17.23 30.97
N GLY A 115 -2.40 -16.68 30.64
CA GLY A 115 -1.49 -17.22 29.64
C GLY A 115 -1.92 -17.04 28.18
N GLY A 116 -3.15 -16.58 27.93
CA GLY A 116 -3.70 -16.24 26.62
C GLY A 116 -3.04 -15.00 26.00
N LYS A 117 -3.28 -14.79 24.71
CA LYS A 117 -2.66 -13.69 23.95
C LYS A 117 -3.59 -13.03 22.94
N LEU A 118 -3.39 -11.74 22.71
CA LEU A 118 -3.85 -11.00 21.54
C LEU A 118 -2.68 -10.83 20.58
N GLU A 119 -2.95 -10.91 19.29
CA GLU A 119 -1.91 -10.78 18.26
C GLU A 119 -2.43 -9.96 17.09
N ARG A 120 -1.60 -9.04 16.59
CA ARG A 120 -1.89 -8.26 15.38
C ARG A 120 -0.64 -7.97 14.58
N LEU A 121 -0.78 -7.97 13.26
CA LEU A 121 0.24 -7.52 12.33
C LEU A 121 0.05 -6.03 12.00
N PHE A 122 1.12 -5.26 12.17
CA PHE A 122 1.23 -3.86 11.78
C PHE A 122 2.17 -3.73 10.57
N ILE A 123 1.83 -2.84 9.64
CA ILE A 123 2.59 -2.62 8.41
C ILE A 123 3.17 -1.23 8.45
N PHE A 124 4.48 -1.10 8.24
CA PHE A 124 5.17 0.17 8.09
C PHE A 124 5.78 0.27 6.70
N THR A 125 5.51 1.36 6.01
CA THR A 125 6.02 1.60 4.65
C THR A 125 7.04 2.73 4.59
N THR A 126 7.20 3.47 5.69
CA THR A 126 8.10 4.64 5.79
C THR A 126 9.38 4.36 6.58
N LEU A 127 9.39 3.33 7.44
CA LEU A 127 10.53 2.98 8.29
C LEU A 127 11.78 2.53 7.51
N SER A 128 11.61 2.10 6.26
CA SER A 128 12.67 1.59 5.40
C SER A 128 13.06 2.56 4.29
N LEU A 129 12.63 3.83 4.33
CA LEU A 129 12.94 4.78 3.24
C LEU A 129 14.41 5.20 3.26
N GLU A 130 14.98 5.32 4.45
CA GLU A 130 16.38 5.72 4.65
C GLU A 130 17.23 4.51 5.01
N ARG A 131 18.45 4.45 4.45
CA ARG A 131 19.42 3.40 4.76
C ARG A 131 20.01 3.64 6.14
N GLY A 132 20.24 2.57 6.90
CA GLY A 132 20.82 2.65 8.23
C GLY A 132 20.53 1.43 9.08
N GLU A 133 21.09 1.44 10.28
CA GLU A 133 20.71 0.51 11.35
C GLU A 133 19.78 1.24 12.31
N TYR A 134 18.69 0.60 12.67
CA TYR A 134 17.60 1.20 13.44
C TYR A 134 17.14 0.30 14.56
N ARG A 135 16.43 0.91 15.50
CA ARG A 135 15.74 0.27 16.62
C ARG A 135 14.26 0.62 16.54
N LEU A 136 13.40 -0.36 16.83
CA LEU A 136 11.95 -0.19 16.95
C LEU A 136 11.51 -0.66 18.33
N GLN A 137 10.69 0.14 19.00
CA GLN A 137 10.01 -0.24 20.23
C GLN A 137 8.51 0.00 20.10
N ALA A 138 7.74 -1.01 20.48
CA ALA A 138 6.29 -0.89 20.64
C ALA A 138 5.95 -0.64 22.10
N THR A 139 4.98 0.24 22.33
CA THR A 139 4.41 0.52 23.65
C THR A 139 2.90 0.34 23.56
N TYR A 140 2.37 -0.55 24.39
CA TYR A 140 0.94 -0.69 24.60
C TYR A 140 0.53 0.19 25.77
N SER A 141 -0.54 0.96 25.59
CA SER A 141 -1.06 1.85 26.63
C SER A 141 -2.58 1.84 26.63
N ARG A 142 -3.17 1.76 27.81
CA ARG A 142 -4.60 1.97 28.04
C ARG A 142 -4.83 2.64 29.39
N PRO A 143 -5.97 3.31 29.59
CA PRO A 143 -6.40 3.70 30.92
C PRO A 143 -6.49 2.47 31.84
N ASP A 144 -6.06 2.62 33.09
CA ASP A 144 -6.28 1.64 34.15
C ASP A 144 -7.69 1.85 34.73
N GLU A 145 -8.51 0.80 34.67
CA GLU A 145 -9.90 0.83 35.16
C GLU A 145 -9.96 0.79 36.70
N THR A 146 -8.92 0.26 37.35
CA THR A 146 -8.89 0.11 38.80
C THR A 146 -8.47 1.39 39.51
N THR A 147 -7.67 2.22 38.84
CA THR A 147 -7.09 3.44 39.41
C THR A 147 -7.34 4.62 38.48
N PRO A 148 -8.33 5.50 38.79
CA PRO A 148 -8.63 6.66 37.97
C PRO A 148 -7.39 7.52 37.70
N GLY A 149 -7.11 7.77 36.41
CA GLY A 149 -5.96 8.56 35.96
C GLY A 149 -4.64 7.80 35.88
N ALA A 150 -4.58 6.53 36.27
CA ALA A 150 -3.45 5.66 35.96
C ALA A 150 -3.59 5.08 34.55
N GLU A 151 -2.46 4.74 33.92
CA GLU A 151 -2.42 4.02 32.66
C GLU A 151 -1.68 2.70 32.86
N LEU A 152 -2.29 1.63 32.37
CA LEU A 152 -1.60 0.37 32.20
C LEU A 152 -0.71 0.48 30.96
N ARG A 153 0.60 0.35 31.15
CA ARG A 153 1.62 0.40 30.09
C ARG A 153 2.42 -0.88 30.04
N ALA A 154 2.66 -1.37 28.83
CA ALA A 154 3.57 -2.48 28.58
C ALA A 154 4.52 -2.11 27.45
N PHE A 155 5.81 -2.31 27.69
CA PHE A 155 6.87 -2.01 26.73
C PHE A 155 7.38 -3.30 26.13
N ALA A 156 7.46 -3.36 24.81
CA ALA A 156 8.17 -4.44 24.15
C ALA A 156 9.68 -4.25 24.31
N GLU A 157 10.41 -5.36 24.27
CA GLU A 157 11.85 -5.32 24.03
C GLU A 157 12.12 -4.62 22.69
N THR A 158 13.20 -3.84 22.64
CA THR A 158 13.61 -3.13 21.43
C THR A 158 14.10 -4.13 20.39
N VAL A 159 13.57 -4.04 19.17
CA VAL A 159 14.01 -4.87 18.05
C VAL A 159 14.91 -4.05 17.15
N GLU A 160 16.08 -4.60 16.82
CA GLU A 160 17.00 -3.98 15.86
C GLU A 160 16.71 -4.46 14.44
N PHE A 161 16.83 -3.58 13.46
CA PHE A 161 16.76 -3.92 12.04
C PHE A 161 17.69 -3.04 11.21
N LYS A 162 17.96 -3.48 9.99
CA LYS A 162 18.82 -2.78 9.05
C LYS A 162 18.09 -2.50 7.74
N VAL A 163 18.34 -1.32 7.17
CA VAL A 163 17.91 -0.95 5.82
C VAL A 163 19.16 -0.82 4.97
N GLU A 164 19.35 -1.75 4.04
CA GLU A 164 20.58 -1.87 3.25
C GLU A 164 20.31 -2.34 1.83
N GLY A 165 21.34 -2.28 0.98
CA GLY A 165 21.26 -2.63 -0.44
C GLY A 165 21.09 -1.42 -1.35
N GLU A 166 21.59 -1.56 -2.58
CA GLU A 166 21.59 -0.48 -3.57
C GLU A 166 20.23 -0.33 -4.26
N ARG A 167 19.53 -1.45 -4.47
CA ARG A 167 18.23 -1.48 -5.12
C ARG A 167 17.13 -0.99 -4.19
N VAL A 168 16.34 -0.03 -4.65
CA VAL A 168 15.07 0.34 -4.04
C VAL A 168 14.03 -0.72 -4.38
N ALA A 169 13.38 -1.30 -3.37
CA ALA A 169 12.34 -2.30 -3.55
C ALA A 169 11.06 -1.68 -4.14
N ALA A 170 10.70 -0.50 -3.64
CA ALA A 170 9.52 0.26 -4.06
C ALA A 170 9.72 1.76 -3.79
N HIS A 171 9.42 2.60 -4.77
CA HIS A 171 9.34 4.03 -4.61
C HIS A 171 8.01 4.40 -3.95
N ARG A 172 8.07 5.20 -2.89
CA ARG A 172 6.90 5.59 -2.11
C ARG A 172 6.87 7.10 -1.92
N TYR A 173 5.66 7.65 -1.82
CA TYR A 173 5.48 9.02 -1.37
C TYR A 173 5.76 9.11 0.14
N SER A 174 5.78 10.34 0.66
CA SER A 174 6.06 10.61 2.08
C SER A 174 5.02 10.01 3.04
N ASP A 175 3.81 9.74 2.55
CA ASP A 175 2.75 9.05 3.29
C ASP A 175 2.90 7.50 3.25
N GLY A 176 3.94 7.00 2.57
CA GLY A 176 4.25 5.58 2.47
C GLY A 176 3.45 4.82 1.41
N VAL A 177 2.62 5.51 0.61
CA VAL A 177 1.89 4.93 -0.52
C VAL A 177 2.84 4.69 -1.69
N LEU A 178 2.72 3.53 -2.36
CA LEU A 178 3.49 3.20 -3.56
C LEU A 178 3.30 4.26 -4.65
N ALA A 179 4.38 4.66 -5.32
CA ALA A 179 4.33 5.55 -6.47
C ALA A 179 3.49 4.96 -7.61
N LYS A 180 2.80 5.83 -8.36
CA LYS A 180 1.94 5.43 -9.48
C LYS A 180 2.72 4.63 -10.53
N GLU A 181 3.94 5.06 -10.81
CA GLU A 181 4.82 4.47 -11.82
C GLU A 181 5.18 3.03 -11.45
N ASP A 182 5.54 2.78 -10.18
CA ASP A 182 5.84 1.44 -9.68
C ASP A 182 4.60 0.53 -9.71
N ALA A 183 3.40 1.06 -9.42
CA ALA A 183 2.16 0.30 -9.52
C ALA A 183 1.86 -0.14 -10.96
N ILE A 184 2.10 0.75 -11.94
CA ILE A 184 1.99 0.42 -13.36
C ILE A 184 3.01 -0.65 -13.76
N GLU A 185 4.27 -0.50 -13.32
CA GLU A 185 5.31 -1.48 -13.61
C GLU A 185 5.02 -2.86 -13.01
N LEU A 186 4.44 -2.93 -11.81
CA LEU A 186 3.96 -4.19 -11.22
C LEU A 186 2.85 -4.82 -12.08
N ALA A 187 1.88 -4.03 -12.53
CA ALA A 187 0.82 -4.51 -13.41
C ALA A 187 1.36 -5.02 -14.75
N LYS A 188 2.32 -4.31 -15.37
CA LYS A 188 2.95 -4.72 -16.64
C LYS A 188 3.68 -6.06 -16.50
N ARG A 189 4.42 -6.25 -15.41
CA ARG A 189 5.11 -7.52 -15.12
C ARG A 189 4.12 -8.67 -14.98
N GLU A 190 3.01 -8.45 -14.28
CA GLU A 190 1.95 -9.45 -14.11
C GLU A 190 1.24 -9.79 -15.43
N ALA A 191 1.01 -8.79 -16.29
CA ALA A 191 0.37 -9.00 -17.58
C ALA A 191 1.20 -9.86 -18.54
N ALA A 192 2.53 -9.87 -18.35
CA ALA A 192 3.52 -10.61 -19.15
C ALA A 192 3.37 -10.40 -20.66
N ALA A 193 2.96 -9.20 -21.09
CA ALA A 193 2.72 -8.85 -22.48
C ALA A 193 3.15 -7.40 -22.77
N PRO A 194 3.55 -7.08 -24.01
CA PRO A 194 3.84 -5.70 -24.40
C PRO A 194 2.63 -4.79 -24.18
N THR A 195 2.87 -3.65 -23.54
CA THR A 195 1.82 -2.68 -23.20
C THR A 195 1.98 -1.42 -24.02
N ARG A 196 0.94 -1.04 -24.76
CA ARG A 196 0.87 0.19 -25.54
C ARG A 196 0.61 1.42 -24.68
N ASP A 197 -0.32 1.30 -23.74
CA ASP A 197 -0.72 2.38 -22.83
C ASP A 197 -1.04 1.81 -21.44
N ALA A 198 -0.89 2.63 -20.41
CA ALA A 198 -1.17 2.29 -19.03
C ALA A 198 -1.75 3.48 -18.27
N GLN A 199 -2.82 3.24 -17.52
CA GLN A 199 -3.50 4.26 -16.75
C GLN A 199 -3.76 3.72 -15.34
N ALA A 200 -3.64 4.59 -14.35
CA ALA A 200 -3.82 4.22 -12.96
C ALA A 200 -4.59 5.31 -12.20
N ILE A 201 -5.56 4.88 -11.40
CA ILE A 201 -6.33 5.71 -10.47
C ILE A 201 -6.23 5.11 -9.06
N MET A 202 -6.35 5.95 -8.04
CA MET A 202 -6.38 5.49 -6.65
C MET A 202 -7.83 5.31 -6.20
N VAL A 203 -8.13 4.20 -5.53
CA VAL A 203 -9.45 3.91 -4.96
C VAL A 203 -9.33 3.41 -3.51
N TYR A 204 -10.40 3.57 -2.73
CA TYR A 204 -10.52 2.88 -1.45
C TYR A 204 -11.20 1.52 -1.64
N ASP A 205 -10.70 0.49 -0.96
CA ASP A 205 -11.40 -0.78 -0.86
C ASP A 205 -12.54 -0.74 0.17
N GLU A 206 -13.30 -1.83 0.25
CA GLU A 206 -14.40 -1.98 1.20
C GLU A 206 -13.96 -1.84 2.65
N LYS A 207 -12.68 -2.14 2.93
CA LYS A 207 -12.08 -2.06 4.26
C LYS A 207 -11.47 -0.69 4.55
N GLY A 208 -11.48 0.26 3.63
CA GLY A 208 -10.95 1.62 3.82
C GLY A 208 -9.44 1.76 3.58
N PHE A 209 -8.83 0.82 2.86
CA PHE A 209 -7.43 0.91 2.43
C PHE A 209 -7.33 1.41 0.98
N LEU A 210 -6.28 2.17 0.69
CA LEU A 210 -6.00 2.60 -0.68
C LEU A 210 -5.56 1.40 -1.54
N LYS A 211 -5.96 1.41 -2.80
CA LYS A 211 -5.53 0.50 -3.87
C LYS A 211 -5.28 1.31 -5.14
N TRP A 212 -4.23 0.97 -5.86
CA TRP A 212 -4.11 1.42 -7.25
C TRP A 212 -4.95 0.51 -8.13
N TRP A 213 -5.85 1.09 -8.92
CA TRP A 213 -6.55 0.41 -9.99
C TRP A 213 -5.87 0.78 -11.31
N VAL A 214 -5.23 -0.20 -11.94
CA VAL A 214 -4.42 -0.01 -13.14
C VAL A 214 -5.07 -0.70 -14.33
N ASN A 215 -5.28 0.03 -15.43
CA ASN A 215 -5.68 -0.51 -16.72
C ASN A 215 -4.46 -0.51 -17.65
N LEU A 216 -4.24 -1.60 -18.35
CA LEU A 216 -3.20 -1.78 -19.35
C LEU A 216 -3.85 -2.07 -20.70
N THR A 217 -3.49 -1.30 -21.71
CA THR A 217 -3.84 -1.60 -23.10
C THR A 217 -2.69 -2.38 -23.71
N LEU A 218 -2.92 -3.65 -24.03
CA LEU A 218 -1.91 -4.52 -24.60
C LEU A 218 -1.74 -4.25 -26.09
N GLU A 219 -0.53 -4.42 -26.60
CA GLU A 219 -0.31 -4.52 -28.04
C GLU A 219 -0.96 -5.81 -28.52
N THR A 220 -1.90 -5.71 -29.46
CA THR A 220 -2.40 -6.90 -30.14
C THR A 220 -1.20 -7.50 -30.85
N PRO A 221 -0.80 -8.76 -30.55
CA PRO A 221 0.24 -9.40 -31.33
C PRO A 221 -0.24 -9.34 -32.76
N ALA A 222 0.51 -8.66 -33.63
CA ALA A 222 0.21 -8.67 -35.04
C ALA A 222 0.13 -10.15 -35.39
N THR A 223 -1.08 -10.65 -35.69
CA THR A 223 -1.24 -11.97 -36.23
C THR A 223 -0.38 -11.92 -37.47
N THR A 224 0.81 -12.51 -37.42
CA THR A 224 1.69 -12.64 -38.56
C THR A 224 0.89 -13.50 -39.50
N GLY A 225 0.10 -12.83 -40.34
CA GLY A 225 -0.59 -13.42 -41.44
C GLY A 225 0.51 -13.89 -42.34
N THR A 226 0.93 -15.14 -42.14
CA THR A 226 1.26 -16.03 -43.25
C THR A 226 -0.02 -16.26 -44.04
N LEU A 227 -0.62 -15.18 -44.54
CA LEU A 227 -1.28 -15.19 -45.82
C LEU A 227 -0.12 -15.18 -46.82
N ALA A 228 0.48 -16.36 -46.99
CA ALA A 228 0.84 -16.78 -48.32
C ALA A 228 -0.49 -16.79 -49.10
N ALA A 229 -0.93 -15.61 -49.52
CA ALA A 229 -1.71 -15.47 -50.71
C ALA A 229 -0.80 -16.04 -51.79
N ALA A 230 -0.94 -17.35 -52.03
CA ALA A 230 -0.71 -17.88 -53.35
C ALA A 230 -1.50 -16.94 -54.26
N ALA A 231 -0.78 -16.05 -54.94
CA ALA A 231 -1.33 -15.27 -56.00
C ALA A 231 -2.06 -16.27 -56.90
N PRO A 232 -3.38 -16.19 -57.10
CA PRO A 232 -3.95 -16.83 -58.25
C PRO A 232 -3.21 -16.22 -59.42
N GLU A 233 -2.49 -17.09 -60.12
CA GLU A 233 -1.87 -16.86 -61.41
C GLU A 233 -2.78 -15.92 -62.23
N PRO A 234 -2.26 -14.81 -62.78
CA PRO A 234 -3.09 -13.87 -63.52
C PRO A 234 -3.69 -14.62 -64.70
N ALA A 235 -5.00 -14.88 -64.63
CA ALA A 235 -5.76 -15.36 -65.76
C ALA A 235 -5.51 -14.40 -66.94
N PRO A 236 -5.28 -14.90 -68.16
CA PRO A 236 -5.03 -14.05 -69.32
C PRO A 236 -6.20 -13.09 -69.49
N ALA A 237 -5.86 -11.81 -69.66
CA ALA A 237 -6.81 -10.74 -69.90
C ALA A 237 -7.81 -11.15 -71.00
N PRO A 238 -9.13 -11.15 -70.73
CA PRO A 238 -10.08 -11.13 -71.82
C PRO A 238 -9.88 -9.81 -72.58
N ALA A 239 -9.84 -9.94 -73.89
CA ALA A 239 -9.71 -8.84 -74.82
C ALA A 239 -10.68 -7.70 -74.48
N ALA A 240 -10.17 -6.47 -74.61
CA ALA A 240 -10.98 -5.27 -74.57
C ALA A 240 -12.06 -5.35 -75.67
N GLU A 241 -13.26 -5.75 -75.27
CA GLU A 241 -14.46 -5.55 -76.06
C GLU A 241 -14.95 -4.13 -75.74
N SER A 242 -14.92 -3.29 -76.76
CA SER A 242 -15.36 -1.91 -76.74
C SER A 242 -16.78 -1.79 -76.19
N ALA A 243 -16.92 -1.27 -74.98
CA ALA A 243 -18.17 -0.70 -74.52
C ALA A 243 -18.35 0.69 -75.15
N GLU A 244 -18.67 0.71 -76.44
CA GLU A 244 -19.43 1.82 -77.01
C GLU A 244 -20.85 1.76 -76.43
N GLY A 245 -21.35 2.91 -75.97
CA GLY A 245 -22.77 3.08 -75.65
C GLY A 245 -23.12 3.34 -74.18
N ILE A 246 -22.52 4.37 -73.56
CA ILE A 246 -23.29 5.11 -72.55
C ILE A 246 -24.32 5.93 -73.32
N ALA A 247 -25.48 5.34 -73.56
CA ALA A 247 -26.66 6.10 -73.92
C ALA A 247 -26.93 7.05 -72.75
N LEU A 248 -26.94 8.36 -73.04
CA LEU A 248 -27.58 9.34 -72.16
C LEU A 248 -28.99 8.82 -71.88
N ILE A 249 -29.23 8.36 -70.65
CA ILE A 249 -30.59 8.16 -70.15
C ILE A 249 -31.19 9.57 -70.10
N PRO A 250 -32.21 9.90 -70.91
CA PRO A 250 -32.91 11.18 -70.73
C PRO A 250 -33.48 11.18 -69.31
N ALA A 251 -33.33 12.30 -68.60
CA ALA A 251 -33.99 12.50 -67.32
C ALA A 251 -35.48 12.15 -67.49
N SER A 252 -35.88 11.01 -66.95
CA SER A 252 -37.26 10.60 -66.92
C SER A 252 -37.89 11.32 -65.74
N ASP A 253 -38.93 12.10 -65.99
CA ASP A 253 -39.76 12.74 -64.96
C ASP A 253 -40.67 11.71 -64.22
N ASP A 254 -40.35 10.42 -64.34
CA ASP A 254 -41.08 9.33 -63.71
C ASP A 254 -40.51 9.01 -62.31
N PRO A 255 -41.25 9.31 -61.23
CA PRO A 255 -40.76 9.16 -59.86
C PRO A 255 -40.49 7.70 -59.46
N GLU A 256 -41.03 6.69 -60.16
CA GLU A 256 -40.76 5.28 -59.86
C GLU A 256 -39.37 4.83 -60.33
N ILE A 257 -38.90 5.34 -61.46
CA ILE A 257 -37.57 4.99 -62.01
C ILE A 257 -36.47 5.65 -61.17
N ALA A 258 -36.69 6.87 -60.68
CA ALA A 258 -35.78 7.55 -59.77
C ALA A 258 -35.59 6.79 -58.44
N ALA A 259 -36.67 6.18 -57.92
CA ALA A 259 -36.63 5.38 -56.71
C ALA A 259 -35.85 4.06 -56.89
N LEU A 260 -35.98 3.41 -58.05
CA LEU A 260 -35.23 2.20 -58.40
C LEU A 260 -33.73 2.44 -58.57
N VAL A 261 -33.35 3.53 -59.23
CA VAL A 261 -31.92 3.93 -59.38
C VAL A 261 -31.32 4.34 -58.03
N ALA A 262 -32.07 5.03 -57.17
CA ALA A 262 -31.61 5.37 -55.82
C ALA A 262 -31.42 4.13 -54.92
N ASN A 263 -32.25 3.10 -55.07
CA ASN A 263 -32.07 1.84 -54.34
C ASN A 263 -30.87 1.02 -54.86
N ALA A 264 -30.66 0.96 -56.18
CA ALA A 264 -29.48 0.30 -56.77
C ALA A 264 -28.16 0.98 -56.36
N LEU A 265 -28.15 2.31 -56.22
CA LEU A 265 -26.99 3.05 -55.71
C LEU A 265 -26.78 2.87 -54.19
N LYS A 266 -27.87 2.71 -53.42
CA LYS A 266 -27.81 2.37 -51.98
C LYS A 266 -27.22 0.99 -51.73
N GLU A 267 -27.56 0.01 -52.56
CA GLU A 267 -27.04 -1.36 -52.45
C GLU A 267 -25.57 -1.46 -52.91
N SER A 268 -25.15 -0.65 -53.87
CA SER A 268 -23.76 -0.57 -54.32
C SER A 268 -22.82 0.12 -53.30
N SER A 269 -23.36 0.97 -52.42
CA SER A 269 -22.59 1.65 -51.36
C SER A 269 -22.43 0.82 -50.07
N ALA A 270 -22.99 -0.38 -49.99
CA ALA A 270 -22.89 -1.24 -48.81
C ALA A 270 -21.61 -2.10 -48.77
N ALA A 271 -20.78 -2.07 -49.82
CA ALA A 271 -19.49 -2.74 -49.86
C ALA A 271 -18.36 -1.79 -49.45
N LEU A 272 -17.52 -2.24 -48.50
CA LEU A 272 -16.36 -1.56 -47.90
C LEU A 272 -16.64 -0.60 -46.73
N ALA A 273 -17.26 -1.12 -45.66
CA ALA A 273 -16.82 -0.70 -44.34
C ALA A 273 -15.40 -1.26 -44.11
N PRO A 274 -14.40 -0.43 -43.76
CA PRO A 274 -13.07 -0.94 -43.43
C PRO A 274 -13.17 -1.95 -42.27
N PRO A 275 -12.33 -2.99 -42.24
CA PRO A 275 -12.35 -3.95 -41.15
C PRO A 275 -12.16 -3.20 -39.83
N ALA A 276 -13.11 -3.38 -38.91
CA ALA A 276 -13.03 -2.83 -37.56
C ALA A 276 -11.66 -3.19 -36.98
N ALA A 277 -10.89 -2.17 -36.59
CA ALA A 277 -9.60 -2.38 -35.95
C ALA A 277 -9.79 -3.36 -34.77
N PRO A 278 -8.92 -4.37 -34.61
CA PRO A 278 -9.07 -5.34 -33.54
C PRO A 278 -9.17 -4.59 -32.21
N ALA A 279 -10.23 -4.87 -31.46
CA ALA A 279 -10.46 -4.24 -30.16
C ALA A 279 -9.21 -4.43 -29.30
N ALA A 280 -8.64 -3.32 -28.83
CA ALA A 280 -7.44 -3.38 -28.01
C ALA A 280 -7.73 -4.20 -26.76
N VAL A 281 -6.91 -5.22 -26.49
CA VAL A 281 -7.08 -6.07 -25.31
C VAL A 281 -6.70 -5.24 -24.08
N VAL A 282 -7.67 -5.04 -23.18
CA VAL A 282 -7.44 -4.32 -21.93
C VAL A 282 -7.40 -5.31 -20.77
N LYS A 283 -6.26 -5.35 -20.05
CA LYS A 283 -6.14 -6.05 -18.77
C LYS A 283 -6.11 -5.05 -17.64
N SER A 284 -6.67 -5.39 -16.49
CA SER A 284 -6.72 -4.46 -15.36
C SER A 284 -6.43 -5.16 -14.03
N TYR A 285 -5.83 -4.43 -13.10
CA TYR A 285 -5.35 -4.98 -11.84
C TYR A 285 -5.59 -4.02 -10.68
N PHE A 286 -5.88 -4.59 -9.51
CA PHE A 286 -5.73 -3.89 -8.25
C PHE A 286 -4.34 -4.17 -7.66
N ILE A 287 -3.58 -3.13 -7.36
CA ILE A 287 -2.27 -3.21 -6.72
C ILE A 287 -2.40 -2.76 -5.27
N ASP A 288 -1.82 -3.52 -4.36
CA ASP A 288 -1.68 -3.14 -2.95
C ASP A 288 -0.50 -2.16 -2.80
N PRO A 289 -0.75 -0.88 -2.51
CA PRO A 289 0.31 0.11 -2.43
C PRO A 289 1.17 -0.06 -1.18
N TYR A 290 0.70 -0.78 -0.15
CA TYR A 290 1.45 -0.93 1.08
C TYR A 290 2.43 -2.09 0.97
N LEU A 291 2.02 -3.18 0.34
CA LEU A 291 2.86 -4.37 0.14
C LEU A 291 3.57 -4.42 -1.21
N ALA A 292 3.35 -3.43 -2.08
CA ALA A 292 3.95 -3.34 -3.42
C ALA A 292 3.77 -4.63 -4.25
N ARG A 293 2.53 -5.15 -4.29
CA ARG A 293 2.20 -6.39 -4.98
C ARG A 293 0.86 -6.29 -5.71
N VAL A 294 0.70 -7.07 -6.78
CA VAL A 294 -0.62 -7.28 -7.38
C VAL A 294 -1.50 -7.99 -6.37
N TRP A 295 -2.68 -7.43 -6.12
CA TRP A 295 -3.65 -8.02 -5.21
C TRP A 295 -4.58 -8.99 -5.94
N ARG A 296 -5.15 -8.55 -7.07
CA ARG A 296 -6.00 -9.37 -7.95
C ARG A 296 -6.20 -8.69 -9.31
N GLU A 297 -6.61 -9.48 -10.29
CA GLU A 297 -7.16 -8.95 -11.55
C GLU A 297 -8.48 -8.20 -11.28
N ALA A 298 -8.72 -7.18 -12.08
CA ALA A 298 -9.86 -6.27 -11.97
C ALA A 298 -10.55 -6.15 -13.32
N GLN A 299 -11.81 -5.70 -13.30
CA GLN A 299 -12.43 -5.18 -14.52
C GLN A 299 -11.78 -3.84 -14.90
N PRO A 300 -11.74 -3.45 -16.18
CA PRO A 300 -11.26 -2.15 -16.57
C PRO A 300 -12.15 -1.02 -16.03
N PHE A 301 -11.53 0.00 -15.43
CA PHE A 301 -12.25 1.22 -15.08
C PHE A 301 -12.60 2.03 -16.34
N THR A 302 -13.77 2.66 -16.30
CA THR A 302 -14.32 3.51 -17.37
C THR A 302 -13.87 4.97 -17.21
N ALA A 303 -14.22 5.82 -18.18
CA ALA A 303 -14.00 7.27 -18.06
C ALA A 303 -14.79 7.89 -16.89
N ARG A 304 -15.96 7.31 -16.55
CA ARG A 304 -16.79 7.75 -15.43
C ARG A 304 -16.10 7.50 -14.09
N ASP A 305 -15.51 6.31 -13.93
CA ASP A 305 -14.79 5.94 -12.71
C ASP A 305 -13.62 6.89 -12.43
N ARG A 306 -12.96 7.44 -13.47
CA ARG A 306 -11.91 8.47 -13.32
C ARG A 306 -12.42 9.80 -12.81
N GLN A 307 -13.64 10.17 -13.19
CA GLN A 307 -14.27 11.42 -12.74
C GLN A 307 -14.74 11.27 -11.29
N GLU A 308 -15.27 10.10 -10.93
CA GLU A 308 -15.73 9.77 -9.57
C GLU A 308 -14.55 9.57 -8.59
N THR A 309 -13.40 9.07 -9.05
CA THR A 309 -12.16 9.00 -8.25
C THR A 309 -11.45 10.33 -8.05
N SER A 310 -11.99 11.46 -8.55
CA SER A 310 -11.51 12.80 -8.19
C SER A 310 -11.88 13.23 -6.76
N LEU A 311 -12.54 12.36 -5.99
CA LEU A 311 -12.88 12.63 -4.59
C LEU A 311 -11.74 12.24 -3.64
N ASP A 312 -11.09 13.31 -3.15
CA ASP A 312 -10.23 13.45 -1.97
C ASP A 312 -8.75 13.07 -2.05
N VAL A 313 -7.93 13.97 -2.63
CA VAL A 313 -7.23 15.01 -1.83
C VAL A 313 -7.08 16.33 -2.61
N PRO A 314 -8.04 17.28 -2.54
CA PRO A 314 -7.73 18.68 -2.78
C PRO A 314 -6.85 19.19 -1.63
N ARG A 315 -5.68 19.75 -1.95
CA ARG A 315 -4.80 20.43 -1.00
C ARG A 315 -5.45 21.64 -0.31
N ASP A 316 -6.69 21.99 -0.66
CA ASP A 316 -7.43 23.18 -0.21
C ASP A 316 -8.83 22.87 0.39
N SER A 317 -9.09 21.64 0.85
CA SER A 317 -10.38 21.31 1.49
C SER A 317 -10.61 22.10 2.79
N LYS A 318 -11.83 22.63 2.98
CA LYS A 318 -12.27 23.43 4.15
C LYS A 318 -11.90 22.80 5.50
N PHE A 319 -11.73 21.48 5.58
CA PHE A 319 -11.28 20.78 6.78
C PHE A 319 -9.83 21.13 7.21
N ALA A 320 -8.92 21.35 6.25
CA ALA A 320 -7.55 21.80 6.49
C ALA A 320 -7.48 23.28 6.90
N GLN A 321 -8.46 24.09 6.49
CA GLN A 321 -8.64 25.47 6.97
C GLN A 321 -9.26 25.50 8.38
N THR A 322 -10.30 24.70 8.67
CA THR A 322 -10.91 24.61 10.01
C THR A 322 -9.93 24.11 11.08
N MET A 323 -8.99 23.23 10.71
CA MET A 323 -7.91 22.77 11.62
C MET A 323 -6.78 23.81 11.81
N ARG A 324 -6.55 24.72 10.85
CA ARG A 324 -5.62 25.86 11.01
C ARG A 324 -6.25 27.01 11.81
N GLU A 325 -7.53 27.29 11.62
CA GLU A 325 -8.28 28.30 12.38
C GLU A 325 -8.44 27.89 13.86
N ARG A 326 -8.58 26.59 14.16
CA ARG A 326 -8.58 26.08 15.54
C ARG A 326 -7.21 26.11 16.25
N ARG A 327 -6.11 26.33 15.52
CA ARG A 327 -4.74 26.44 16.07
C ARG A 327 -4.27 27.89 16.26
N GLN A 328 -5.08 28.88 15.90
CA GLN A 328 -4.75 30.32 16.04
C GLN A 328 -5.75 31.09 16.92
N LEU A 329 -6.44 30.44 17.85
CA LEU A 329 -7.06 31.15 18.97
C LEU A 329 -6.06 31.20 20.14
N PRO A 330 -5.89 32.37 20.79
CA PRO A 330 -4.83 32.63 21.76
C PRO A 330 -4.86 31.70 22.98
#